data_AF-A0A1M4SSW2-F1
#
_entry.id   AF-A0A1M4SSW2-F1
#
_cell.length_a   1.000
_cell.length_b   1.000
_cell.length_c   1.000
_cell.angle_alpha   90.00
_cell.angle_beta   90.00
_cell.angle_gamma   90.00
#
_symmetry.space_group_name_H-M   'P 1'
#
loop_
_entity.id
_entity.type
_entity.pdbx_description
1 polymer ?
#
loop_
_entity_poly.entity_id
_entity_poly.type
_entity_poly.pdbx_seq_one_letter_code
_entity_poly.pdbx_strand_id
1 'polypeptide(L)'
;MKEKSNTIPFHKFMGFPAFVGLQAMLLLIIAPFVPFTPEAMGKGLLVWSAFQAWAMYFMGGCTIKMAIKTMVGYIGGIIASVILIELGGLFGSLNTSAVAWGGVVAVSFVAFLIIPADRVPAINFLPSYFIGSGAYFAIITYVQAPVTVGAYSWYFQVAVPLLVSAVLGLVFGWATVTFKLWFDAKLAKG
;
A
#
# COMPACT_ATOMS: atom_id res chain seq x y z
N MET A 1 -9.32 -27.84 20.54
CA MET A 1 -10.34 -27.19 19.68
C MET A 1 -10.88 -28.25 18.73
N LYS A 2 -12.16 -28.64 18.85
CA LYS A 2 -12.80 -29.53 17.86
C LYS A 2 -13.05 -28.70 16.59
N GLU A 3 -12.35 -29.05 15.52
CA GLU A 3 -12.61 -28.54 14.18
C GLU A 3 -14.05 -28.87 13.76
N LYS A 4 -14.93 -27.86 13.77
CA LYS A 4 -16.08 -27.87 12.87
C LYS A 4 -15.59 -27.29 11.56
N SER A 5 -15.24 -28.16 10.62
CA SER A 5 -15.26 -27.80 9.21
C SER A 5 -16.68 -27.33 8.90
N ASN A 6 -16.87 -26.01 8.83
CA ASN A 6 -18.13 -25.38 8.50
C ASN A 6 -18.41 -25.63 7.01
N THR A 7 -19.04 -26.75 6.69
CA THR A 7 -19.50 -27.08 5.34
C THR A 7 -20.76 -26.27 5.01
N ILE A 8 -20.61 -24.95 4.91
CA ILE A 8 -21.65 -24.08 4.36
C ILE A 8 -21.76 -24.42 2.86
N PRO A 9 -22.97 -24.68 2.33
CA PRO A 9 -23.14 -24.89 0.90
C PRO A 9 -22.54 -23.74 0.09
N PHE A 10 -21.78 -24.04 -0.96
CA PHE A 10 -21.05 -23.06 -1.76
C PHE A 10 -21.93 -21.87 -2.21
N HIS A 11 -23.16 -22.14 -2.67
CA HIS A 11 -24.10 -21.10 -3.08
C HIS A 11 -24.47 -20.12 -1.94
N LYS A 12 -24.55 -20.60 -0.69
CA LYS A 12 -24.77 -19.73 0.49
C LYS A 12 -23.54 -18.90 0.82
N PHE A 13 -22.34 -19.40 0.52
CA PHE A 13 -21.08 -18.65 0.70
C PHE A 13 -20.88 -17.55 -0.35
N MET A 14 -21.39 -17.73 -1.58
CA MET A 14 -21.14 -16.85 -2.73
C MET A 14 -21.52 -15.36 -2.53
N GLY A 15 -22.39 -15.04 -1.56
CA GLY A 15 -22.67 -13.65 -1.21
C GLY A 15 -21.44 -12.86 -0.76
N PHE A 16 -20.51 -13.50 -0.04
CA PHE A 16 -19.27 -12.87 0.41
C PHE A 16 -18.29 -12.51 -0.73
N PRO A 17 -17.85 -13.47 -1.58
CA PRO A 17 -16.97 -13.14 -2.69
C PRO A 17 -17.63 -12.19 -3.71
N ALA A 18 -18.97 -12.25 -3.90
CA ALA A 18 -19.68 -11.27 -4.72
C ALA A 18 -19.53 -9.84 -4.16
N PHE A 19 -19.68 -9.66 -2.85
CA PHE A 19 -19.47 -8.37 -2.19
C PHE A 19 -18.02 -7.86 -2.31
N VAL A 20 -17.04 -8.74 -2.14
CA VAL A 20 -15.61 -8.39 -2.33
C VAL A 20 -15.33 -8.00 -3.79
N GLY A 21 -15.90 -8.73 -4.75
CA GLY A 21 -15.81 -8.41 -6.18
C GLY A 21 -16.42 -7.05 -6.52
N LEU A 22 -17.58 -6.72 -5.94
CA LEU A 22 -18.21 -5.40 -6.10
C LEU A 22 -17.34 -4.27 -5.54
N GLN A 23 -16.72 -4.48 -4.38
CA GLN A 23 -15.79 -3.50 -3.81
C GLN A 23 -14.57 -3.27 -4.73
N ALA A 24 -13.98 -4.33 -5.27
CA ALA A 24 -12.87 -4.22 -6.22
C ALA A 24 -13.28 -3.49 -7.52
N MET A 25 -14.49 -3.75 -8.02
CA MET A 25 -15.07 -3.01 -9.15
C MET A 25 -15.25 -1.52 -8.84
N LEU A 26 -15.80 -1.19 -7.66
CA LEU A 26 -15.97 0.20 -7.23
C LEU A 26 -14.62 0.92 -7.12
N LEU A 27 -13.58 0.25 -6.60
CA LEU A 27 -12.25 0.83 -6.51
C LEU A 27 -11.67 1.18 -7.88
N LEU A 28 -11.89 0.33 -8.91
CA LEU A 28 -11.51 0.62 -10.29
C LEU A 28 -12.28 1.83 -10.88
N ILE A 29 -13.54 2.01 -10.49
CA ILE A 29 -14.36 3.16 -10.92
C ILE A 29 -13.92 4.45 -10.21
N ILE A 30 -13.56 4.38 -8.92
CA ILE A 30 -13.23 5.55 -8.09
C ILE A 30 -11.80 6.03 -8.27
N ALA A 31 -10.83 5.12 -8.43
CA ALA A 31 -9.41 5.47 -8.54
C ALA A 31 -9.08 6.53 -9.62
N PRO A 32 -9.72 6.55 -10.80
CA PRO A 32 -9.60 7.63 -11.77
C PRO A 32 -9.90 9.04 -11.25
N PHE A 33 -10.70 9.14 -10.19
CA PHE A 33 -11.14 10.39 -9.57
C PHE A 33 -10.39 10.71 -8.28
N VAL A 34 -9.34 9.95 -7.94
CA VAL A 34 -8.48 10.27 -6.81
C VAL A 34 -7.83 11.64 -7.07
N PRO A 35 -8.02 12.61 -6.17
CA PRO A 35 -7.54 13.96 -6.38
C PRO A 35 -6.01 13.99 -6.44
N PHE A 36 -5.47 14.97 -7.15
CA PHE A 36 -4.03 15.19 -7.32
C PHE A 36 -3.29 14.10 -8.08
N THR A 37 -3.98 13.09 -8.63
CA THR A 37 -3.38 12.06 -9.48
C THR A 37 -2.81 12.70 -10.75
N PRO A 38 -1.49 12.66 -10.98
CA PRO A 38 -0.92 13.10 -12.25
C PRO A 38 -1.47 12.23 -13.38
N GLU A 39 -1.80 12.83 -14.54
CA GLU A 39 -2.30 12.09 -15.70
C GLU A 39 -1.34 10.95 -16.10
N ALA A 40 -0.02 11.21 -15.97
CA ALA A 40 1.03 10.24 -16.25
C ALA A 40 0.99 9.00 -15.34
N MET A 41 0.43 9.10 -14.12
CA MET A 41 0.50 8.05 -13.10
C MET A 41 -0.30 6.80 -13.48
N GLY A 42 -1.23 6.95 -14.43
CA GLY A 42 -2.11 5.89 -14.85
C GLY A 42 -3.06 5.45 -13.72
N LYS A 43 -4.26 5.01 -14.10
CA LYS A 43 -5.30 4.67 -13.13
C LYS A 43 -5.02 3.35 -12.40
N GLY A 44 -4.22 2.46 -13.01
CA GLY A 44 -3.95 1.10 -12.51
C GLY A 44 -3.00 1.02 -11.30
N LEU A 45 -1.96 1.87 -11.24
CA LEU A 45 -0.99 1.83 -10.14
C LEU A 45 -1.60 2.30 -8.81
N LEU A 46 -2.52 3.25 -8.86
CA LEU A 46 -3.27 3.68 -7.67
C LEU A 46 -4.17 2.56 -7.15
N VAL A 47 -4.98 1.94 -8.02
CA VAL A 47 -5.81 0.79 -7.63
C VAL A 47 -4.96 -0.33 -7.03
N TRP A 48 -3.83 -0.63 -7.65
CA TRP A 48 -2.88 -1.62 -7.14
C TRP A 48 -2.39 -1.29 -5.72
N SER A 49 -1.99 -0.04 -5.47
CA SER A 49 -1.56 0.39 -4.13
C SER A 49 -2.68 0.35 -3.08
N ALA A 50 -3.93 0.61 -3.48
CA ALA A 50 -5.10 0.44 -2.62
C ALA A 50 -5.32 -1.03 -2.27
N PHE A 51 -5.17 -1.97 -3.22
CA PHE A 51 -5.25 -3.41 -2.91
C PHE A 51 -4.15 -3.86 -1.95
N GLN A 52 -2.94 -3.30 -2.05
CA GLN A 52 -1.90 -3.58 -1.07
C GLN A 52 -2.29 -3.10 0.33
N ALA A 53 -2.78 -1.86 0.47
CA ALA A 53 -3.22 -1.34 1.77
C ALA A 53 -4.42 -2.12 2.34
N TRP A 54 -5.34 -2.56 1.46
CA TRP A 54 -6.43 -3.47 1.82
C TRP A 54 -5.87 -4.78 2.39
N ALA A 55 -4.91 -5.42 1.72
CA ALA A 55 -4.26 -6.64 2.21
C ALA A 55 -3.52 -6.39 3.55
N MET A 56 -2.89 -5.24 3.73
CA MET A 56 -2.25 -4.85 4.98
C MET A 56 -3.25 -4.77 6.15
N TYR A 57 -4.49 -4.34 5.90
CA TYR A 57 -5.54 -4.35 6.92
C TYR A 57 -5.83 -5.77 7.43
N PHE A 58 -5.90 -6.73 6.51
CA PHE A 58 -6.10 -8.15 6.87
C PHE A 58 -4.92 -8.72 7.62
N MET A 59 -3.69 -8.48 7.15
CA MET A 59 -2.47 -8.95 7.81
C MET A 59 -2.28 -8.32 9.19
N GLY A 60 -2.77 -7.08 9.38
CA GLY A 60 -2.83 -6.40 10.67
C GLY A 60 -3.94 -6.91 11.62
N GLY A 61 -4.53 -8.07 11.37
CA GLY A 61 -5.59 -8.62 12.20
C GLY A 61 -6.89 -7.81 12.17
N CYS A 62 -7.11 -7.04 11.10
CA CYS A 62 -8.36 -6.30 10.85
C CYS A 62 -8.72 -5.28 11.94
N THR A 63 -7.72 -4.57 12.48
CA THR A 63 -7.93 -3.58 13.54
C THR A 63 -7.62 -2.15 13.10
N ILE A 64 -8.32 -1.17 13.67
CA ILE A 64 -8.05 0.26 13.44
C ILE A 64 -6.63 0.62 13.87
N LYS A 65 -6.15 0.05 15.00
CA LYS A 65 -4.78 0.25 15.47
C LYS A 65 -3.75 -0.13 14.41
N MET A 66 -3.93 -1.28 13.76
CA MET A 66 -3.02 -1.73 12.71
C MET A 66 -3.22 -0.97 11.40
N ALA A 67 -4.43 -0.49 11.09
CA ALA A 67 -4.67 0.42 9.97
C ALA A 67 -3.87 1.73 10.11
N ILE A 68 -3.86 2.32 11.31
CA ILE A 68 -3.06 3.52 11.61
C ILE A 68 -1.58 3.22 11.44
N LYS A 69 -1.09 2.09 11.97
CA LYS A 69 0.31 1.68 11.78
C LYS A 69 0.66 1.44 10.33
N THR A 70 -0.26 0.90 9.52
CA THR A 70 -0.09 0.79 8.06
C THR A 70 0.10 2.16 7.43
N MET A 71 -0.71 3.16 7.80
CA MET A 71 -0.56 4.51 7.27
C MET A 71 0.77 5.14 7.69
N VAL A 72 1.19 4.96 8.95
CA VAL A 72 2.50 5.43 9.42
C VAL A 72 3.62 4.77 8.64
N GLY A 73 3.55 3.46 8.40
CA GLY A 73 4.53 2.76 7.58
C GLY A 73 4.52 3.22 6.13
N TYR A 74 3.36 3.48 5.52
CA TYR A 74 3.30 4.06 4.17
C TYR A 74 4.02 5.41 4.10
N ILE A 75 3.75 6.31 5.06
CA ILE A 75 4.43 7.60 5.16
C ILE A 75 5.94 7.41 5.36
N GLY A 76 6.34 6.55 6.29
CA GLY A 76 7.75 6.24 6.55
C GLY A 76 8.46 5.62 5.34
N GLY A 77 7.78 4.74 4.60
CA GLY A 77 8.28 4.13 3.37
C GLY A 77 8.44 5.13 2.23
N ILE A 78 7.53 6.10 2.10
CA ILE A 78 7.66 7.21 1.14
C ILE A 78 8.88 8.07 1.50
N ILE A 79 9.01 8.47 2.77
CA ILE A 79 10.16 9.26 3.24
C ILE A 79 11.48 8.50 2.98
N ALA A 80 11.52 7.21 3.33
CA ALA A 80 12.67 6.35 3.08
C ALA A 80 13.00 6.27 1.58
N SER A 81 11.99 6.20 0.71
CA SER A 81 12.17 6.16 -0.74
C SER A 81 12.73 7.47 -1.30
N VAL A 82 12.26 8.62 -0.81
CA VAL A 82 12.82 9.93 -1.18
C VAL A 82 14.29 10.02 -0.78
N ILE A 83 14.63 9.65 0.46
CA ILE A 83 16.02 9.62 0.94
C ILE A 83 16.88 8.68 0.08
N LEU A 84 16.36 7.50 -0.26
CA LEU A 84 17.04 6.53 -1.11
C LEU A 84 17.35 7.13 -2.49
N ILE A 85 16.40 7.81 -3.12
CA ILE A 85 16.59 8.44 -4.45
C ILE A 85 17.68 9.51 -4.40
N GLU A 86 17.64 10.39 -3.39
CA GLU A 86 18.62 11.47 -3.21
C GLU A 86 20.03 10.91 -2.93
N LEU A 87 20.15 9.92 -2.04
CA LEU A 87 21.42 9.24 -1.78
C LEU A 87 21.93 8.46 -2.99
N GLY A 88 21.03 7.84 -3.75
CA GLY A 88 21.38 7.14 -4.98
C GLY A 88 21.98 8.08 -6.04
N GLY A 89 21.43 9.30 -6.14
CA GLY A 89 21.99 10.38 -6.97
C GLY A 89 23.36 10.86 -6.48
N LEU A 90 23.50 11.07 -5.17
CA LEU A 90 24.77 11.47 -4.54
C LEU A 90 25.89 10.46 -4.81
N PHE A 91 25.57 9.16 -4.73
CA PHE A 91 26.50 8.07 -5.01
C PHE A 91 26.55 7.67 -6.49
N GLY A 92 26.02 8.52 -7.38
CA GLY A 92 25.93 8.23 -8.81
C GLY A 92 27.27 7.92 -9.49
N SER A 93 28.39 8.42 -8.94
CA SER A 93 29.74 8.12 -9.44
C SER A 93 30.16 6.67 -9.26
N LEU A 94 29.46 5.90 -8.40
CA LEU A 94 29.70 4.46 -8.23
C LEU A 94 29.03 3.63 -9.33
N ASN A 95 28.09 4.21 -10.07
CA ASN A 95 27.32 3.48 -11.07
C ASN A 95 28.21 3.02 -12.23
N THR A 96 28.04 1.76 -12.62
CA THR A 96 28.64 1.19 -13.84
C THR A 96 27.57 1.00 -14.90
N SER A 97 27.99 0.64 -16.13
CA SER A 97 27.05 0.30 -17.21
C SER A 97 26.16 -0.92 -16.90
N ALA A 98 26.58 -1.77 -15.95
CA ALA A 98 25.85 -2.97 -15.58
C ALA A 98 25.06 -2.82 -14.27
N VAL A 99 25.53 -1.99 -13.33
CA VAL A 99 24.94 -1.90 -11.97
C VAL A 99 24.91 -0.47 -11.47
N ALA A 100 23.73 -0.03 -11.04
CA ALA A 100 23.53 1.25 -10.36
C ALA A 100 23.94 1.18 -8.88
N TRP A 101 25.24 1.02 -8.61
CA TRP A 101 25.79 0.85 -7.27
C TRP A 101 25.43 1.96 -6.29
N GLY A 102 25.22 3.19 -6.75
CA GLY A 102 24.75 4.29 -5.90
C GLY A 102 23.41 3.96 -5.25
N GLY A 103 22.46 3.42 -6.02
CA GLY A 103 21.18 2.93 -5.50
C GLY A 103 21.32 1.72 -4.59
N VAL A 104 22.25 0.80 -4.89
CA VAL A 104 22.52 -0.40 -4.07
C VAL A 104 23.05 -0.03 -2.68
N VAL A 105 23.98 0.92 -2.60
CA VAL A 105 24.49 1.41 -1.32
C VAL A 105 23.42 2.21 -0.57
N ALA A 106 22.67 3.06 -1.28
CA ALA A 106 21.59 3.85 -0.69
C ALA A 106 20.50 2.98 -0.07
N VAL A 107 20.03 1.94 -0.76
CA VAL A 107 18.99 1.05 -0.22
C VAL A 107 19.48 0.29 1.02
N SER A 108 20.74 -0.15 1.04
CA SER A 108 21.33 -0.83 2.20
C SER A 108 21.35 0.10 3.42
N PHE A 109 21.80 1.34 3.24
CA PHE A 109 21.86 2.34 4.29
C PHE A 109 20.47 2.73 4.81
N VAL A 110 19.52 3.01 3.91
CA VAL A 110 18.15 3.39 4.29
C VAL A 110 17.43 2.24 4.98
N ALA A 111 17.58 1.01 4.50
CA ALA A 111 17.03 -0.16 5.15
C ALA A 111 17.60 -0.33 6.57
N PHE A 112 18.92 -0.18 6.74
CA PHE A 112 19.54 -0.21 8.07
C PHE A 112 18.92 0.80 9.04
N LEU A 113 18.55 2.00 8.56
CA LEU A 113 17.91 3.03 9.39
C LEU A 113 16.44 2.75 9.71
N ILE A 114 15.70 2.07 8.83
CA ILE A 114 14.25 1.82 9.03
C ILE A 114 13.98 0.58 9.88
N ILE A 115 14.83 -0.46 9.82
CA ILE A 115 14.64 -1.72 10.57
C ILE A 115 14.48 -1.49 12.09
N PRO A 116 15.22 -0.58 12.76
CA PRO A 116 15.01 -0.27 14.17
C PRO A 116 13.59 0.18 14.55
N ALA A 117 12.79 0.69 13.60
CA ALA A 117 11.39 1.07 13.85
C ALA A 117 10.53 -0.13 14.32
N ASP A 118 10.94 -1.36 13.99
CA ASP A 118 10.30 -2.58 14.48
C ASP A 118 10.34 -2.72 16.02
N ARG A 119 11.28 -2.03 16.67
CA ARG A 119 11.40 -2.01 18.14
C ARG A 119 10.55 -0.94 18.82
N VAL A 120 9.88 -0.06 18.07
CA VAL A 120 9.07 1.03 18.61
C VAL A 120 7.58 0.65 18.56
N PRO A 121 6.90 0.37 19.69
CA PRO A 121 5.55 -0.18 19.71
C PRO A 121 4.48 0.67 19.02
N ALA A 122 4.72 1.98 18.87
CA ALA A 122 3.83 2.89 18.17
C ALA A 122 3.84 2.67 16.65
N ILE A 123 4.97 2.24 16.09
CA ILE A 123 5.23 2.23 14.64
C ILE A 123 5.81 0.92 14.12
N ASN A 124 5.80 -0.14 14.94
CA ASN A 124 6.34 -1.47 14.64
C ASN A 124 5.42 -2.31 13.74
N PHE A 125 5.11 -1.80 12.55
CA PHE A 125 4.51 -2.62 11.51
C PHE A 125 5.38 -2.59 10.26
N LEU A 126 6.59 -3.10 10.41
CA LEU A 126 7.65 -3.04 9.42
C LEU A 126 7.22 -3.43 7.99
N PRO A 127 6.36 -4.46 7.76
CA PRO A 127 5.90 -4.78 6.41
C PRO A 127 5.23 -3.60 5.69
N SER A 128 4.52 -2.73 6.41
CA SER A 128 3.87 -1.55 5.80
C SER A 128 4.86 -0.50 5.27
N TYR A 129 6.07 -0.42 5.83
CA TYR A 129 7.13 0.46 5.32
C TYR A 129 7.64 -0.01 3.96
N PHE A 130 7.88 -1.32 3.84
CA PHE A 130 8.32 -1.91 2.58
C PHE A 130 7.25 -1.82 1.50
N ILE A 131 5.97 -2.04 1.85
CA ILE A 131 4.87 -1.90 0.88
C ILE A 131 4.72 -0.44 0.44
N GLY A 132 4.70 0.53 1.38
CA GLY A 132 4.63 1.94 1.04
C GLY A 132 5.82 2.42 0.21
N SER A 133 7.03 2.01 0.57
CA SER A 133 8.25 2.29 -0.20
C SER A 133 8.21 1.68 -1.59
N GLY A 134 7.88 0.39 -1.71
CA GLY A 134 7.81 -0.31 -2.98
C GLY A 134 6.75 0.29 -3.92
N ALA A 135 5.58 0.66 -3.38
CA ALA A 135 4.55 1.31 -4.17
C ALA A 135 5.00 2.68 -4.68
N TYR A 136 5.54 3.52 -3.79
CA TYR A 136 6.05 4.84 -4.15
C TYR A 136 7.19 4.77 -5.17
N PHE A 137 8.17 3.88 -4.93
CA PHE A 137 9.34 3.70 -5.78
C PHE A 137 8.95 3.18 -7.17
N ALA A 138 8.00 2.24 -7.25
CA ALA A 138 7.46 1.77 -8.52
C ALA A 138 6.81 2.91 -9.30
N ILE A 139 5.94 3.69 -8.65
CA ILE A 139 5.28 4.80 -9.31
C ILE A 139 6.31 5.82 -9.83
N ILE A 140 7.21 6.30 -8.96
CA ILE A 140 8.11 7.38 -9.35
C ILE A 140 9.14 6.97 -10.41
N THR A 141 9.42 5.67 -10.52
CA THR A 141 10.33 5.12 -11.54
C THR A 141 9.63 4.91 -12.87
N TYR A 142 8.39 4.40 -12.88
CA TYR A 142 7.67 4.06 -14.11
C TYR A 142 6.76 5.18 -14.63
N VAL A 143 6.50 6.20 -13.82
CA VAL A 143 5.70 7.36 -14.19
C VAL A 143 6.64 8.53 -14.40
N GLN A 144 6.72 8.99 -15.64
CA GLN A 144 7.55 10.14 -15.98
C GLN A 144 6.97 11.41 -15.37
N ALA A 145 7.84 12.17 -14.68
CA ALA A 145 7.50 13.51 -14.22
C ALA A 145 7.22 14.42 -15.42
N PRO A 146 6.16 15.25 -15.37
CA PRO A 146 5.97 16.29 -16.38
C PRO A 146 7.18 17.22 -16.43
N VAL A 147 7.64 17.60 -17.63
CA VAL A 147 8.82 18.47 -17.81
C VAL A 147 8.71 19.84 -17.14
N THR A 148 7.49 20.27 -16.80
CA THR A 148 7.19 21.53 -16.14
C THR A 148 7.25 21.47 -14.61
N VAL A 149 7.45 20.27 -14.02
CA VAL A 149 7.40 20.05 -12.58
C VAL A 149 8.79 19.71 -12.04
N GLY A 150 9.27 20.50 -11.07
CA GLY A 150 10.53 20.22 -10.39
C GLY A 150 10.50 18.93 -9.55
N ALA A 151 11.67 18.34 -9.30
CA ALA A 151 11.80 17.04 -8.63
C ALA A 151 11.08 16.97 -7.26
N TYR A 152 11.25 17.96 -6.40
CA TYR A 152 10.58 17.97 -5.09
C TYR A 152 9.06 18.07 -5.20
N SER A 153 8.56 18.92 -6.10
CA SER A 153 7.12 19.00 -6.37
C SER A 153 6.57 17.67 -6.91
N TRP A 154 7.36 16.98 -7.73
CA TRP A 154 7.01 15.65 -8.23
C TRP A 154 6.88 14.62 -7.11
N TYR A 155 7.78 14.64 -6.12
CA TYR A 155 7.68 13.75 -4.96
C TYR A 155 6.35 13.89 -4.22
N PHE A 156 5.92 15.13 -3.98
CA PHE A 156 4.61 15.38 -3.36
C PHE A 156 3.44 14.94 -4.24
N GLN A 157 3.50 15.21 -5.55
CA GLN A 157 2.46 14.82 -6.50
C GLN A 157 2.30 13.30 -6.63
N VAL A 158 3.34 12.52 -6.34
CA VAL A 158 3.26 11.05 -6.26
C VAL A 158 2.80 10.59 -4.88
N ALA A 159 3.31 11.21 -3.82
CA ALA A 159 3.05 10.79 -2.44
C ALA A 159 1.58 10.96 -2.05
N VAL A 160 0.96 12.10 -2.38
CA VAL A 160 -0.40 12.42 -1.96
C VAL A 160 -1.43 11.43 -2.54
N PRO A 161 -1.48 11.18 -3.86
CA PRO A 161 -2.42 10.20 -4.43
C PRO A 161 -2.18 8.78 -3.90
N LEU A 162 -0.93 8.39 -3.67
CA LEU A 162 -0.59 7.10 -3.07
C LEU A 162 -1.17 6.97 -1.66
N LEU A 163 -1.02 7.99 -0.81
CA LEU A 163 -1.57 7.99 0.54
C LEU A 163 -3.11 7.99 0.55
N VAL A 164 -3.74 8.76 -0.35
CA VAL A 164 -5.20 8.74 -0.52
C VAL A 164 -5.65 7.34 -0.96
N SER A 165 -4.94 6.72 -1.90
CA SER A 165 -5.24 5.36 -2.35
C SER A 165 -5.06 4.32 -1.24
N ALA A 166 -4.02 4.46 -0.40
CA ALA A 166 -3.83 3.61 0.77
C ALA A 166 -4.99 3.74 1.77
N VAL A 167 -5.48 4.96 2.02
CA VAL A 167 -6.67 5.18 2.86
C VAL A 167 -7.89 4.50 2.26
N LEU A 168 -8.14 4.63 0.96
CA LEU A 168 -9.24 3.93 0.29
C LEU A 168 -9.12 2.42 0.48
N GLY A 169 -7.93 1.86 0.25
CA GLY A 169 -7.65 0.44 0.48
C GLY A 169 -7.98 -0.03 1.90
N LEU A 170 -7.58 0.74 2.91
CA LEU A 170 -7.90 0.45 4.32
C LEU A 170 -9.41 0.51 4.60
N VAL A 171 -10.13 1.49 4.01
CA VAL A 171 -11.59 1.61 4.15
C VAL A 171 -12.31 0.40 3.54
N PHE A 172 -11.91 -0.04 2.35
CA PHE A 172 -12.46 -1.25 1.72
C PHE A 172 -12.08 -2.52 2.51
N GLY A 173 -10.88 -2.57 3.09
CA GLY A 173 -10.48 -3.60 4.04
C GLY A 173 -11.41 -3.70 5.24
N TRP A 174 -11.69 -2.56 5.88
CA TRP A 174 -12.64 -2.47 6.99
C TRP A 174 -14.06 -2.87 6.58
N ALA A 175 -14.55 -2.38 5.44
CA ALA A 175 -15.88 -2.72 4.93
C ALA A 175 -16.02 -4.23 4.66
N THR A 176 -14.98 -4.86 4.10
CA THR A 176 -14.94 -6.30 3.85
C THR A 176 -15.07 -7.11 5.13
N VAL A 177 -14.32 -6.75 6.17
CA VAL A 177 -14.36 -7.48 7.45
C VAL A 177 -15.69 -7.26 8.14
N THR A 178 -16.21 -6.04 8.13
CA THR A 178 -17.50 -5.70 8.73
C THR A 178 -18.63 -6.50 8.08
N PHE A 179 -18.64 -6.56 6.74
CA PHE A 179 -19.60 -7.38 6.01
C PHE A 179 -19.42 -8.87 6.29
N LYS A 180 -18.17 -9.37 6.35
CA LYS A 180 -17.89 -10.78 6.67
C LYS A 180 -18.45 -11.18 8.03
N LEU A 181 -18.22 -10.36 9.06
CA LEU A 181 -18.74 -10.60 10.41
C LEU A 181 -20.27 -10.66 10.42
N TRP A 182 -20.92 -9.71 9.75
CA TRP A 182 -22.39 -9.71 9.61
C TRP A 182 -22.91 -10.92 8.84
N PHE A 183 -22.25 -11.26 7.73
CA PHE A 183 -22.62 -12.35 6.83
C PHE A 183 -22.51 -13.71 7.53
N ASP A 184 -21.42 -13.95 8.26
CA ASP A 184 -21.24 -15.18 9.04
C ASP A 184 -22.26 -15.29 10.18
N ALA A 185 -22.58 -14.18 10.84
CA ALA A 185 -23.62 -14.16 11.86
C ALA A 185 -25.03 -14.46 11.30
N LYS A 186 -25.29 -14.12 10.03
CA LYS A 186 -26.53 -14.49 9.34
C LYS A 186 -26.55 -15.96 8.96
N LEU A 187 -25.44 -16.49 8.44
CA LEU A 187 -25.31 -17.91 8.09
C LEU A 187 -25.37 -18.83 9.31
N ALA A 188 -24.93 -18.39 10.48
CA ALA A 188 -25.04 -19.16 11.71
C ALA A 188 -26.49 -19.27 12.25
N LYS A 189 -27.41 -18.40 11.79
CA LYS A 189 -28.79 -18.32 12.26
C LYS A 189 -29.82 -19.03 11.37
N GLY A 190 -29.44 -19.54 10.19
CA GLY A 190 -30.36 -20.15 9.23
C GLY A 190 -29.78 -21.35 8.50
#